data_AF-A0A2D9P735-F1
#
_entry.id   AF-A0A2D9P735-F1
#
_cell.length_a   1.000
_cell.length_b   1.000
_cell.length_c   1.000
_cell.angle_alpha   90.00
_cell.angle_beta   90.00
_cell.angle_gamma   90.00
#
_symmetry.space_group_name_H-M   'P 1'
#
loop_
_entity.id
_entity.type
_entity.pdbx_description
1 polymer ?
#
loop_
_entity_poly.entity_id
_entity_poly.type
_entity_poly.pdbx_seq_one_letter_code
_entity_poly.pdbx_strand_id
1 'polypeptide(L)'
;METINVFWSLSLIGFYWLLYGFIYNRYNSTYKEEFGGLKEKEDMENKYREELKSLQDYDIDPSKNYLDIFVEESIEPYGLIKMCYSVDNDKFIYYTDFIKSVPYKILDIIARKYVITVDCKKIYVDVNEEVLKKENLQVEVIKEEERPKDDVFVTFKTYNIIKKKNEKIKDKINNFKYGGKYSDLSSKKANVGKKITFSDYKKNV
;
A
#
# COMPACT_ATOMS: atom_id res chain seq x y z
N MET A 1 20.30 -63.93 -29.45
CA MET A 1 20.25 -63.35 -28.09
C MET A 1 20.48 -61.83 -28.12
N GLU A 2 21.27 -61.30 -29.07
CA GLU A 2 21.59 -59.86 -29.16
C GLU A 2 20.42 -58.95 -29.58
N THR A 3 19.51 -59.41 -30.44
CA THR A 3 18.40 -58.59 -30.97
C THR A 3 17.35 -58.20 -29.94
N ILE A 4 17.15 -59.03 -28.90
CA ILE A 4 16.20 -58.75 -27.82
C ILE A 4 16.71 -57.59 -26.95
N ASN A 5 18.01 -57.52 -26.68
CA ASN A 5 18.61 -56.45 -25.88
C ASN A 5 18.52 -55.07 -26.57
N VAL A 6 18.59 -55.02 -27.90
CA VAL A 6 18.44 -53.78 -28.68
C VAL A 6 16.99 -53.27 -28.65
N PHE A 7 16.00 -54.15 -28.57
CA PHE A 7 14.60 -53.77 -28.48
C PHE A 7 14.24 -53.14 -27.12
N TRP A 8 14.76 -53.71 -26.02
CA TRP A 8 14.57 -53.17 -24.68
C TRP A 8 15.29 -51.82 -24.48
N SER A 9 16.45 -51.60 -25.09
CA SER A 9 17.18 -50.33 -24.99
C SER A 9 16.47 -49.19 -25.74
N LEU A 10 15.92 -49.46 -26.93
CA LEU A 10 15.12 -48.48 -27.68
C LEU A 10 13.83 -48.10 -26.93
N SER A 11 13.19 -49.07 -26.26
CA SER A 11 12.02 -48.84 -25.40
C SER A 11 12.35 -47.95 -24.19
N LEU A 12 13.49 -48.19 -23.52
CA LEU A 12 13.97 -47.36 -22.41
C LEU A 12 14.28 -45.93 -22.84
N ILE A 13 14.85 -45.74 -24.03
CA ILE A 13 15.11 -44.40 -24.58
C ILE A 13 13.79 -43.68 -24.86
N GLY A 14 12.82 -44.34 -25.49
CA GLY A 14 11.50 -43.77 -25.72
C GLY A 14 10.79 -43.39 -24.41
N PHE A 15 10.88 -44.25 -23.40
CA PHE A 15 10.32 -43.98 -22.08
C PHE A 15 11.05 -42.84 -21.36
N TYR A 16 12.38 -42.74 -21.50
CA TYR A 16 13.16 -41.61 -21.00
C TYR A 16 12.73 -40.29 -21.64
N TRP A 17 12.51 -40.26 -22.95
CA TRP A 17 12.00 -39.06 -23.64
C TRP A 17 10.58 -38.70 -23.21
N LEU A 18 9.70 -39.69 -23.01
CA LEU A 18 8.34 -39.46 -22.51
C LEU A 18 8.35 -38.94 -21.07
N LEU A 19 9.14 -39.54 -20.19
CA LEU A 19 9.31 -39.07 -18.81
C LEU A 19 9.94 -37.68 -18.77
N TYR A 20 11.00 -37.45 -19.54
CA TYR A 20 11.67 -36.15 -19.63
C TYR A 20 10.72 -35.07 -20.15
N GLY A 21 9.97 -35.35 -21.21
CA GLY A 21 8.95 -34.45 -21.75
C GLY A 21 7.82 -34.17 -20.75
N PHE A 22 7.34 -35.20 -20.04
CA PHE A 22 6.30 -35.04 -19.03
C PHE A 22 6.77 -34.20 -17.83
N ILE A 23 7.97 -34.48 -17.32
CA ILE A 23 8.59 -33.72 -16.22
C ILE A 23 8.85 -32.28 -16.66
N TYR A 24 9.43 -32.07 -17.85
CA TYR A 24 9.73 -30.75 -18.39
C TYR A 24 8.46 -29.92 -18.63
N ASN A 25 7.38 -30.52 -19.14
CA ASN A 25 6.11 -29.85 -19.35
C ASN A 25 5.46 -29.43 -18.02
N ARG A 26 5.47 -30.31 -17.01
CA ARG A 26 4.95 -29.99 -15.67
C ARG A 26 5.75 -28.87 -15.00
N TYR A 27 7.08 -28.90 -15.13
CA TYR A 27 7.97 -27.85 -14.63
C TYR A 27 7.66 -26.49 -15.31
N ASN A 28 7.57 -26.46 -16.64
CA ASN A 28 7.26 -25.24 -17.39
C ASN A 28 5.87 -24.67 -17.05
N SER A 29 4.86 -25.52 -16.84
CA SER A 29 3.51 -25.05 -16.46
C SER A 29 3.53 -24.35 -15.11
N THR A 30 4.18 -24.95 -14.11
CA THR A 30 4.28 -24.39 -12.75
C THR A 30 5.08 -23.07 -12.77
N TYR A 31 6.21 -23.05 -13.48
CA TYR A 31 7.04 -21.86 -13.63
C TYR A 31 6.27 -20.71 -14.30
N LYS A 32 5.47 -21.00 -15.33
CA LYS A 32 4.66 -19.98 -16.03
C LYS A 32 3.57 -19.41 -15.14
N GLU A 33 2.91 -20.22 -14.32
CA GLU A 33 1.91 -19.77 -13.35
C GLU A 33 2.55 -18.92 -12.24
N GLU A 34 3.65 -19.37 -11.64
CA GLU A 34 4.36 -18.61 -10.61
C GLU A 34 4.91 -17.29 -11.14
N PHE A 35 5.56 -17.30 -12.30
CA PHE A 35 6.10 -16.10 -12.93
C PHE A 35 4.98 -15.15 -13.38
N GLY A 36 3.89 -15.69 -13.92
CA GLY A 36 2.69 -14.91 -14.25
C GLY A 36 2.11 -14.21 -13.02
N GLY A 37 1.92 -14.94 -11.93
CA GLY A 37 1.40 -14.38 -10.68
C GLY A 37 2.36 -13.39 -9.99
N LEU A 38 3.67 -13.56 -10.15
CA LEU A 38 4.66 -12.56 -9.68
C LEU A 38 4.55 -11.26 -10.46
N LYS A 39 4.46 -11.35 -11.78
CA LYS A 39 4.31 -10.18 -12.66
C LYS A 39 3.01 -9.43 -12.37
N GLU A 40 1.89 -10.14 -12.24
CA GLU A 40 0.60 -9.53 -11.89
C GLU A 40 0.64 -8.79 -10.54
N LYS A 41 1.35 -9.33 -9.54
CA LYS A 41 1.55 -8.66 -8.25
C LYS A 41 2.39 -7.39 -8.38
N GLU A 42 3.47 -7.44 -9.16
CA GLU A 42 4.33 -6.28 -9.40
C GLU A 42 3.57 -5.16 -10.13
N ASP A 43 2.82 -5.51 -11.18
CA ASP A 43 2.00 -4.58 -11.95
C ASP A 43 0.95 -3.90 -11.05
N MET A 44 0.34 -4.66 -10.14
CA MET A 44 -0.61 -4.12 -9.14
C MET A 44 0.07 -3.21 -8.11
N GLU A 45 1.23 -3.57 -7.57
CA GLU A 45 1.94 -2.77 -6.56
C GLU A 45 2.47 -1.44 -7.14
N ASN A 46 2.81 -1.44 -8.43
CA ASN A 46 3.28 -0.27 -9.17
C ASN A 46 2.15 0.55 -9.82
N LYS A 47 0.91 0.06 -9.74
CA LYS A 47 -0.26 0.78 -10.26
C LYS A 47 -0.29 2.22 -9.75
N TYR A 48 -0.55 3.15 -10.66
CA TYR A 48 -0.63 4.59 -10.44
C TYR A 48 0.65 5.30 -9.99
N ARG A 49 1.80 4.61 -9.85
CA ARG A 49 3.03 5.26 -9.37
C ARG A 49 3.58 6.29 -10.36
N GLU A 50 3.57 5.98 -11.65
CA GLU A 50 4.11 6.88 -12.67
C GLU A 50 3.25 8.13 -12.84
N GLU A 51 1.93 7.95 -12.87
CA GLU A 51 0.94 9.03 -12.91
C GLU A 51 1.08 9.95 -11.68
N LEU A 52 1.23 9.37 -10.48
CA LEU A 52 1.46 10.15 -9.25
C LEU A 52 2.74 10.99 -9.33
N LYS A 53 3.80 10.47 -9.97
CA LYS A 53 5.07 11.19 -10.13
C LYS A 53 4.96 12.36 -11.09
N SER A 54 4.13 12.25 -12.13
CA SER A 54 3.93 13.32 -13.12
C SER A 54 3.00 14.44 -12.64
N LEU A 55 2.28 14.25 -11.53
CA LEU A 55 1.47 15.30 -10.91
C LEU A 55 2.32 16.49 -10.46
N GLN A 56 1.76 17.68 -10.63
CA GLN A 56 2.35 18.92 -10.13
C GLN A 56 2.10 19.07 -8.63
N ASP A 57 3.02 19.76 -7.95
CA ASP A 57 2.96 19.97 -6.50
C ASP A 57 2.21 21.27 -6.20
N TYR A 58 0.89 21.16 -6.09
CA TYR A 58 0.00 22.27 -5.71
C TYR A 58 -0.36 22.23 -4.22
N ASP A 59 -0.61 23.41 -3.66
CA ASP A 59 -1.20 23.54 -2.32
C ASP A 59 -2.62 22.97 -2.26
N ILE A 60 -3.01 22.52 -1.07
CA ILE A 60 -4.37 22.06 -0.79
C ILE A 60 -5.32 23.26 -0.92
N ASP A 61 -6.30 23.15 -1.81
CA ASP A 61 -7.30 24.18 -2.05
C ASP A 61 -8.36 24.13 -0.94
N PRO A 62 -8.44 25.15 -0.06
CA PRO A 62 -9.36 25.15 1.06
C PRO A 62 -10.83 25.27 0.62
N SER A 63 -11.11 25.65 -0.64
CA SER A 63 -12.46 25.77 -1.16
C SER A 63 -13.08 24.43 -1.57
N LYS A 64 -12.25 23.40 -1.81
CA LYS A 64 -12.70 22.07 -2.23
C LYS A 64 -13.10 21.23 -1.02
N ASN A 65 -14.29 20.63 -1.08
CA ASN A 65 -14.68 19.61 -0.10
C ASN A 65 -14.21 18.22 -0.53
N TYR A 66 -13.03 17.84 -0.05
CA TYR A 66 -12.41 16.53 -0.34
C TYR A 66 -13.22 15.33 0.18
N LEU A 67 -14.13 15.53 1.15
CA LEU A 67 -14.99 14.46 1.65
C LEU A 67 -16.08 14.04 0.65
N ASP A 68 -16.46 14.94 -0.26
CA ASP A 68 -17.51 14.69 -1.26
C ASP A 68 -16.96 13.98 -2.51
N ILE A 69 -15.64 14.00 -2.68
CA ILE A 69 -14.97 13.31 -3.78
C ILE A 69 -14.71 11.87 -3.34
N PHE A 70 -15.20 10.91 -4.12
CA PHE A 70 -14.97 9.51 -3.86
C PHE A 70 -14.31 8.84 -5.05
N VAL A 71 -13.40 7.92 -4.73
CA VAL A 71 -12.77 7.04 -5.70
C VAL A 71 -13.08 5.60 -5.33
N GLU A 72 -13.35 4.80 -6.36
CA GLU A 72 -13.75 3.40 -6.22
C GLU A 72 -12.80 2.51 -7.01
N GLU A 73 -12.41 1.38 -6.42
CA GLU A 73 -11.57 0.38 -7.06
C GLU A 73 -12.01 -1.01 -6.60
N SER A 74 -12.13 -1.95 -7.53
CA SER A 74 -12.45 -3.35 -7.21
C SER A 74 -11.17 -4.17 -7.21
N ILE A 75 -10.83 -4.78 -6.07
CA ILE A 75 -9.61 -5.57 -5.91
C ILE A 75 -9.98 -6.90 -5.26
N GLU A 76 -9.71 -8.00 -5.94
CA GLU A 76 -9.91 -9.34 -5.39
C GLU A 76 -8.82 -9.65 -4.34
N PRO A 77 -9.14 -10.28 -3.20
CA PRO A 77 -10.44 -10.77 -2.74
C PRO A 77 -11.28 -9.77 -1.90
N TYR A 78 -10.89 -8.49 -1.84
CA TYR A 78 -11.50 -7.47 -0.96
C TYR A 78 -12.77 -6.83 -1.54
N GLY A 79 -13.02 -7.04 -2.82
CA GLY A 79 -14.17 -6.51 -3.56
C GLY A 79 -14.02 -5.02 -3.83
N LEU A 80 -15.17 -4.34 -3.96
CA LEU A 80 -15.23 -2.90 -4.20
C LEU A 80 -14.86 -2.13 -2.93
N ILE A 81 -13.83 -1.30 -3.03
CA ILE A 81 -13.40 -0.39 -1.98
C ILE A 81 -13.62 1.04 -2.47
N LYS A 82 -14.33 1.82 -1.66
CA LYS A 82 -14.59 3.24 -1.89
C LYS A 82 -13.80 4.07 -0.89
N MET A 83 -13.12 5.13 -1.35
CA MET A 83 -12.25 5.95 -0.52
C MET A 83 -12.48 7.44 -0.76
N CYS A 84 -12.43 8.22 0.31
CA CYS A 84 -12.35 9.69 0.30
C CYS A 84 -11.28 10.17 1.30
N TYR A 85 -10.98 11.47 1.30
CA TYR A 85 -9.98 12.05 2.18
C TYR A 85 -10.56 13.17 3.05
N SER A 86 -10.25 13.13 4.35
CA SER A 86 -10.59 14.16 5.31
C SER A 86 -9.36 15.03 5.58
N VAL A 87 -9.40 16.28 5.10
CA VAL A 87 -8.34 17.26 5.34
C VAL A 87 -8.20 17.58 6.83
N ASP A 88 -9.32 17.77 7.53
CA ASP A 88 -9.33 18.11 8.97
C ASP A 88 -8.62 17.09 9.85
N ASN A 89 -8.69 15.81 9.46
CA ASN A 89 -8.13 14.70 10.24
C ASN A 89 -6.86 14.12 9.61
N ASP A 90 -6.42 14.64 8.47
CA ASP A 90 -5.33 14.12 7.64
C ASP A 90 -5.39 12.59 7.46
N LYS A 91 -6.57 12.11 7.03
CA LYS A 91 -6.91 10.68 6.99
C LYS A 91 -7.70 10.31 5.75
N PHE A 92 -7.31 9.21 5.12
CA PHE A 92 -8.10 8.51 4.13
C PHE A 92 -9.17 7.67 4.83
N ILE A 93 -10.42 7.86 4.44
CA ILE A 93 -11.56 7.11 4.94
C ILE A 93 -11.98 6.13 3.86
N TYR A 94 -11.92 4.84 4.16
CA TYR A 94 -12.30 3.78 3.21
C TYR A 94 -13.54 3.00 3.68
N TYR A 95 -14.30 2.52 2.71
CA TYR A 95 -15.54 1.78 2.89
C TYR A 95 -15.48 0.51 2.06
N THR A 96 -15.91 -0.61 2.65
CA THR A 96 -15.98 -1.92 2.00
C THR A 96 -17.06 -2.76 2.67
N ASP A 97 -17.75 -3.57 1.87
CA ASP A 97 -18.83 -4.44 2.32
C ASP A 97 -18.35 -5.84 2.73
N PHE A 98 -17.18 -6.27 2.22
CA PHE A 98 -16.67 -7.62 2.40
C PHE A 98 -15.78 -7.75 3.63
N ILE A 99 -14.55 -7.24 3.55
CA ILE A 99 -13.51 -7.48 4.56
C ILE A 99 -13.06 -6.13 5.13
N LYS A 100 -13.34 -5.90 6.42
CA LYS A 100 -12.91 -4.68 7.12
C LYS A 100 -11.38 -4.54 7.19
N SER A 101 -10.66 -5.65 7.28
CA SER A 101 -9.19 -5.66 7.40
C SER A 101 -8.52 -5.67 6.02
N VAL A 102 -8.60 -4.55 5.30
CA VAL A 102 -7.90 -4.38 4.02
C VAL A 102 -6.41 -4.08 4.27
N PRO A 103 -5.46 -4.79 3.65
CA PRO A 103 -4.05 -4.49 3.75
C PRO A 103 -3.70 -3.07 3.30
N TYR A 104 -2.75 -2.45 4.00
CA TYR A 104 -2.30 -1.10 3.66
C TYR A 104 -1.77 -0.98 2.23
N LYS A 105 -1.13 -2.03 1.68
CA LYS A 105 -0.69 -2.02 0.27
C LYS A 105 -1.82 -1.73 -0.72
N ILE A 106 -3.01 -2.27 -0.43
CA ILE A 106 -4.19 -2.11 -1.28
C ILE A 106 -4.80 -0.72 -1.09
N LEU A 107 -4.90 -0.28 0.16
CA LEU A 107 -5.37 1.06 0.48
C LEU A 107 -4.46 2.14 -0.12
N ASP A 108 -3.17 1.89 -0.17
CA ASP A 108 -2.16 2.79 -0.76
C ASP A 108 -2.38 2.96 -2.26
N ILE A 109 -2.66 1.86 -3.00
CA ILE A 109 -3.00 1.93 -4.44
C ILE A 109 -4.22 2.84 -4.66
N ILE A 110 -5.25 2.69 -3.83
CA ILE A 110 -6.49 3.49 -3.95
C ILE A 110 -6.23 4.94 -3.54
N ALA A 111 -5.40 5.19 -2.54
CA ALA A 111 -4.99 6.54 -2.15
C ALA A 111 -4.26 7.25 -3.29
N ARG A 112 -3.36 6.57 -4.01
CA ARG A 112 -2.72 7.13 -5.21
C ARG A 112 -3.75 7.51 -6.27
N LYS A 113 -4.72 6.62 -6.55
CA LYS A 113 -5.83 6.90 -7.48
C LYS A 113 -6.65 8.12 -7.05
N TYR A 114 -6.93 8.24 -5.75
CA TYR A 114 -7.60 9.40 -5.18
C TYR A 114 -6.83 10.70 -5.44
N VAL A 115 -5.54 10.69 -5.17
CA VAL A 115 -4.67 11.87 -5.36
C VAL A 115 -4.58 12.28 -6.82
N ILE A 116 -4.50 11.32 -7.74
CA ILE A 116 -4.54 11.58 -9.19
C ILE A 116 -5.88 12.19 -9.61
N THR A 117 -6.99 11.67 -9.07
CA THR A 117 -8.34 12.18 -9.39
C THR A 117 -8.55 13.61 -8.91
N VAL A 118 -7.94 13.96 -7.78
CA VAL A 118 -8.05 15.28 -7.16
C VAL A 118 -6.98 16.26 -7.65
N ASP A 119 -5.93 15.75 -8.32
CA ASP A 119 -4.76 16.49 -8.79
C ASP A 119 -4.06 17.28 -7.66
N CYS A 120 -3.82 16.63 -6.52
CA CYS A 120 -3.21 17.28 -5.36
C CYS A 120 -2.19 16.37 -4.66
N LYS A 121 -0.95 16.40 -5.14
CA LYS A 121 0.15 15.54 -4.69
C LYS A 121 0.43 15.62 -3.18
N LYS A 122 0.25 16.79 -2.55
CA LYS A 122 0.51 17.01 -1.11
C LYS A 122 -0.33 16.15 -0.16
N ILE A 123 -1.48 15.66 -0.61
CA ILE A 123 -2.37 14.81 0.18
C ILE A 123 -1.73 13.44 0.48
N TYR A 124 -0.82 12.98 -0.38
CA TYR A 124 -0.21 11.67 -0.26
C TYR A 124 1.27 11.76 0.07
N VAL A 125 1.66 10.94 1.05
CA VAL A 125 3.05 10.79 1.48
C VAL A 125 3.61 9.49 0.93
N ASP A 126 4.63 9.57 0.07
CA ASP A 126 5.42 8.38 -0.29
C ASP A 126 6.42 8.07 0.82
N VAL A 127 6.17 7.00 1.56
CA VAL A 127 7.01 6.56 2.68
C VAL A 127 8.45 6.31 2.23
N ASN A 128 8.67 5.74 1.04
CA ASN A 128 10.02 5.43 0.55
C ASN A 128 10.81 6.71 0.30
N GLU A 129 10.17 7.72 -0.29
CA GLU A 129 10.79 9.02 -0.51
C GLU A 129 11.11 9.74 0.82
N GLU A 130 10.21 9.66 1.80
CA GLU A 130 10.44 10.28 3.12
C GLU A 130 11.59 9.60 3.89
N VAL A 131 11.77 8.29 3.76
CA VAL A 131 12.92 7.58 4.33
C VAL A 131 14.21 8.07 3.68
N LEU A 132 14.28 8.10 2.35
CA LEU A 132 15.47 8.56 1.62
C LEU A 132 15.83 10.02 1.97
N LYS A 133 14.84 10.91 2.05
CA LYS A 133 15.05 12.31 2.47
C LYS A 133 15.66 12.38 3.87
N LYS A 134 15.14 11.61 4.83
CA LYS A 134 15.67 11.57 6.21
C LYS A 134 17.07 10.99 6.30
N GLU A 135 17.40 9.99 5.47
CA GLU A 135 18.74 9.40 5.41
C GLU A 135 19.75 10.42 4.88
N ASN A 136 19.43 11.12 3.79
CA ASN A 136 20.29 12.16 3.21
C ASN A 136 20.53 13.32 4.20
N LEU A 137 19.50 13.79 4.88
CA LEU A 137 19.62 14.85 5.89
C LEU A 137 20.55 14.45 7.05
N GLN A 138 20.50 13.19 7.50
CA GLN A 138 21.40 12.72 8.56
C GLN A 138 22.86 12.66 8.11
N VAL A 139 23.11 12.29 6.85
CA VAL A 139 24.47 12.28 6.27
C VAL A 139 25.04 13.70 6.19
N GLU A 140 24.21 14.70 5.84
CA GLU A 140 24.63 16.11 5.81
C GLU A 140 24.99 16.65 7.20
N VAL A 141 24.16 16.36 8.22
CA VAL A 141 24.42 16.78 9.61
C VAL A 141 25.73 16.17 10.13
N ILE A 142 26.00 14.90 9.86
CA ILE A 142 27.24 14.23 10.30
C ILE A 142 28.48 14.88 9.65
N LYS A 143 28.40 15.26 8.37
CA LYS A 143 29.51 15.94 7.67
C LYS A 143 29.79 17.35 8.21
N GLU A 144 28.77 18.06 8.70
CA GLU A 144 28.96 19.38 9.29
C GLU A 144 29.55 19.33 10.71
N GLU A 145 29.29 18.25 11.46
CA GLU A 145 29.79 18.00 12.81
C GLU A 145 31.24 17.47 12.85
N GLU A 146 31.79 16.95 11.75
CA GLU A 146 33.21 16.53 11.65
C GLU A 146 34.22 17.69 11.60
N ARG A 147 33.79 18.95 11.76
CA ARG A 147 34.70 20.07 12.08
C ARG A 147 35.28 19.86 13.48
N PRO A 148 36.61 19.86 13.67
CA PRO A 148 37.21 19.35 14.89
C PRO A 148 36.81 20.22 16.08
N LYS A 149 36.07 19.62 17.02
CA LYS A 149 35.92 20.13 18.39
C LYS A 149 36.63 19.15 19.31
N ASP A 150 37.73 19.61 19.88
CA ASP A 150 38.42 18.94 20.98
C ASP A 150 37.47 18.88 22.18
N ASP A 151 36.72 17.78 22.35
CA ASP A 151 35.83 17.61 23.49
C ASP A 151 36.20 16.41 24.36
N VAL A 152 36.58 16.75 25.59
CA VAL A 152 36.85 15.88 26.75
C VAL A 152 35.52 15.35 27.30
N PHE A 153 34.72 14.71 26.46
CA PHE A 153 33.43 14.17 26.86
C PHE A 153 33.29 12.68 26.57
N VAL A 154 32.60 12.00 27.49
CA VAL A 154 32.44 10.55 27.52
C VAL A 154 31.58 10.09 26.36
N THR A 155 32.07 9.12 25.59
CA THR A 155 31.32 8.47 24.52
C THR A 155 30.16 7.65 25.10
N PHE A 156 28.93 7.97 24.70
CA PHE A 156 27.75 7.24 25.14
C PHE A 156 27.77 5.79 24.64
N LYS A 157 27.37 4.86 25.52
CA LYS A 157 27.34 3.43 25.20
C LYS A 157 26.38 3.13 24.03
N THR A 158 26.87 2.32 23.10
CA THR A 158 26.29 2.05 21.76
C THR A 158 24.85 1.52 21.76
N TYR A 159 24.41 0.85 22.84
CA TYR A 159 23.07 0.28 22.92
C TYR A 159 21.95 1.33 22.95
N ASN A 160 22.21 2.56 23.41
CA ASN A 160 21.23 3.64 23.38
C ASN A 160 21.05 4.24 21.97
N ILE A 161 22.02 4.04 21.08
CA ILE A 161 21.98 4.52 19.69
C ILE A 161 21.08 3.62 18.82
N ILE A 162 21.10 2.30 19.08
CA ILE A 162 20.36 1.31 18.31
C ILE A 162 18.84 1.46 18.52
N LYS A 163 18.38 1.78 19.73
CA LYS A 163 16.94 2.00 20.02
C LYS A 163 16.34 3.18 19.23
N LYS A 164 17.10 4.26 19.00
CA LYS A 164 16.65 5.43 18.21
C LYS A 164 16.47 5.14 16.72
N LYS A 165 17.11 4.11 16.15
CA LYS A 165 16.97 3.79 14.71
C LYS A 165 15.54 3.39 14.32
N ASN A 166 14.79 2.77 15.23
CA ASN A 166 13.43 2.29 14.95
C ASN A 166 12.34 3.37 15.14
N GLU A 167 12.67 4.56 15.63
CA GLU A 167 11.73 5.68 15.76
C GLU A 167 11.56 6.50 14.47
N LYS A 168 12.38 6.24 13.44
CA LYS A 168 12.63 7.21 12.36
C LYS A 168 11.45 7.50 11.41
N ILE A 169 10.35 6.74 11.45
CA ILE A 169 9.27 6.85 10.44
C ILE A 169 7.87 6.78 11.07
N LYS A 170 7.65 7.34 12.26
CA LYS A 170 6.28 7.42 12.81
C LYS A 170 5.51 8.65 12.33
N ASP A 171 6.18 9.75 12.02
CA ASP A 171 5.51 11.05 11.97
C ASP A 171 4.90 11.41 10.61
N LYS A 172 5.29 10.73 9.52
CA LYS A 172 4.89 11.10 8.16
C LYS A 172 4.54 9.86 7.33
N ILE A 173 3.34 9.34 7.58
CA ILE A 173 2.75 8.20 6.87
C ILE A 173 1.29 8.48 6.56
N ASN A 174 0.77 7.88 5.49
CA ASN A 174 -0.66 7.97 5.17
C ASN A 174 -1.48 7.22 6.23
N ASN A 175 -2.47 7.90 6.80
CA ASN A 175 -3.36 7.31 7.79
C ASN A 175 -4.66 6.85 7.15
N PHE A 176 -5.06 5.61 7.45
CA PHE A 176 -6.28 4.99 6.93
C PHE A 176 -7.27 4.68 8.03
N LYS A 177 -8.54 5.04 7.82
CA LYS A 177 -9.64 4.77 8.75
C LYS A 177 -10.77 4.04 8.03
N TYR A 178 -11.25 2.96 8.63
CA TYR A 178 -12.47 2.31 8.16
C TYR A 178 -13.68 3.18 8.50
N GLY A 179 -14.42 3.61 7.47
CA GLY A 179 -15.60 4.45 7.57
C GLY A 179 -16.93 3.69 7.72
N GLY A 180 -16.93 2.38 7.46
CA GLY A 180 -18.11 1.53 7.51
C GLY A 180 -18.33 0.76 6.21
N LYS A 181 -19.51 0.14 6.07
CA LYS A 181 -19.91 -0.50 4.83
C LYS A 181 -20.28 0.55 3.79
N TYR A 182 -19.99 0.27 2.53
CA TYR A 182 -20.36 1.20 1.46
C TYR A 182 -21.87 1.14 1.17
N SER A 183 -22.50 -0.01 1.36
CA SER A 183 -23.97 -0.16 1.30
C SER A 183 -24.69 0.83 2.23
N ASP A 184 -24.14 1.08 3.43
CA ASP A 184 -24.68 2.03 4.41
C ASP A 184 -24.57 3.51 3.98
N LEU A 185 -23.66 3.87 3.06
CA LEU A 185 -23.54 5.25 2.55
C LEU A 185 -24.78 5.64 1.73
N SER A 186 -25.33 4.71 0.96
CA SER A 186 -26.52 4.96 0.14
C SER A 186 -27.78 5.22 0.99
N SER A 187 -27.87 4.56 2.15
CA SER A 187 -28.99 4.64 3.09
C SER A 187 -28.90 5.81 4.07
N LYS A 188 -27.74 6.47 4.18
CA LYS A 188 -27.54 7.67 5.02
C LYS A 188 -27.90 8.99 4.34
N LYS A 189 -28.60 8.98 3.20
CA LYS A 189 -29.23 10.20 2.67
C LYS A 189 -30.23 10.76 3.72
N ALA A 190 -29.79 11.81 4.40
CA ALA A 190 -30.55 12.72 5.25
C ALA A 190 -31.32 12.09 6.43
N ASN A 191 -30.61 11.60 7.45
CA ASN A 191 -31.07 11.90 8.81
C ASN A 191 -30.51 13.27 9.16
N VAL A 192 -31.16 14.34 8.68
CA VAL A 192 -31.05 15.66 9.32
C VAL A 192 -31.43 15.40 10.76
N GLY A 193 -30.45 15.40 11.67
CA GLY A 193 -30.72 15.19 13.09
C GLY A 193 -31.88 16.10 13.47
N LYS A 194 -32.99 15.51 13.95
CA LYS A 194 -34.13 16.31 14.42
C LYS A 194 -33.56 17.32 15.41
N LYS A 195 -33.71 18.62 15.12
CA LYS A 195 -33.39 19.68 16.08
C LYS A 195 -34.19 19.38 17.34
N ILE A 196 -33.51 18.96 18.39
CA ILE A 196 -34.13 18.69 19.68
C ILE A 196 -34.58 20.06 20.20
N THR A 197 -35.87 20.22 20.47
CA THR A 197 -36.38 21.45 21.06
C THR A 197 -36.11 21.44 22.57
N PHE A 198 -36.01 22.61 23.19
CA PHE A 198 -35.80 22.71 24.64
C PHE A 198 -36.89 21.97 25.45
N SER A 199 -38.11 21.90 24.91
CA SER A 199 -39.21 21.11 25.46
C SER A 199 -38.96 19.60 25.48
N ASP A 200 -38.21 19.06 24.52
CA ASP A 200 -37.90 17.62 24.46
C ASP A 200 -36.81 17.23 25.47
N TYR A 201 -35.87 18.13 25.76
CA TYR A 201 -34.84 17.94 26.78
C TYR A 201 -35.45 17.83 28.19
N LYS A 202 -36.42 18.70 28.48
CA LYS A 202 -37.06 18.78 29.81
C LYS A 202 -37.96 17.57 30.15
N LYS A 203 -38.30 16.71 29.18
CA LYS A 203 -39.09 15.49 29.43
C LYS A 203 -38.25 14.30 29.92
N ASN A 204 -36.93 14.37 29.79
CA ASN A 204 -36.00 13.29 30.16
C ASN A 204 -35.09 13.66 31.35
N VAL A 205 -35.41 14.76 32.04
CA VAL A 205 -34.84 15.18 33.33
C VAL A 205 -35.96 15.13 34.36
#